data_AF-A0A0D0ALD5-F1
#
_entry.id   AF-A0A0D0ALD5-F1
#
_cell.length_a   1.000
_cell.length_b   1.000
_cell.length_c   1.000
_cell.angle_alpha   90.00
_cell.angle_beta   90.00
_cell.angle_gamma   90.00
#
_symmetry.space_group_name_H-M   'P 1'
#
loop_
_entity.id
_entity.type
_entity.pdbx_description
1 polymer ?
#
loop_
_entity_poly.entity_id
_entity_poly.type
_entity_poly.pdbx_seq_one_letter_code
_entity_poly.pdbx_strand_id
1 'polypeptide(L)'
;IHVLCYPAHSTHIYQGLDVAVFGVLKQCWSEERDRWEREKGEKVTKSNFLAIYGAAHIRALTSETIKSAFRKTGVWPFNPKVVTDEMLAPARESSNQGHLPITPESPVRA
;
A
#
# COMPACT_ATOMS: atom_id res chain seq x y z
N ILE A 1 -8.85 15.61 21.07
CA ILE A 1 -8.43 14.66 20.00
C ILE A 1 -9.41 14.86 18.86
N HIS A 2 -8.93 15.19 17.67
CA HIS A 2 -9.76 15.29 16.46
C HIS A 2 -9.59 14.00 15.66
N VAL A 3 -10.69 13.38 15.25
CA VAL A 3 -10.68 12.19 14.39
C VAL A 3 -10.98 12.65 12.98
N LEU A 4 -10.07 12.37 12.05
CA LEU A 4 -10.27 12.64 10.63
C LEU A 4 -10.97 11.43 10.00
N CYS A 5 -12.10 11.67 9.36
CA CYS A 5 -12.86 10.65 8.64
C CYS A 5 -12.67 10.84 7.14
N TYR A 6 -12.54 9.73 6.41
CA TYR A 6 -12.41 9.76 4.96
C TYR A 6 -13.78 9.50 4.30
N PRO A 7 -14.07 10.13 3.15
CA PRO A 7 -15.15 9.69 2.27
C PRO A 7 -15.00 8.21 1.89
N ALA A 8 -16.11 7.57 1.54
CA ALA A 8 -16.07 6.19 1.05
C ALA A 8 -15.11 6.04 -0.14
N HIS A 9 -14.41 4.90 -0.21
CA HIS A 9 -13.48 4.54 -1.29
C HIS A 9 -12.32 5.52 -1.55
N SER A 10 -11.97 6.38 -0.59
CA SER A 10 -10.93 7.42 -0.76
C SER A 10 -9.64 7.16 0.04
N THR A 11 -9.44 5.94 0.56
CA THR A 11 -8.23 5.57 1.34
C THR A 11 -6.95 5.78 0.54
N HIS A 12 -6.96 5.42 -0.74
CA HIS A 12 -5.85 5.63 -1.68
C HIS A 12 -5.43 7.11 -1.87
N ILE A 13 -6.21 8.06 -1.36
CA ILE A 13 -5.97 9.50 -1.44
C ILE A 13 -5.60 10.08 -0.07
N TYR A 14 -6.39 9.76 0.95
CA TYR A 14 -6.28 10.41 2.26
C TYR A 14 -5.48 9.61 3.29
N GLN A 15 -5.31 8.31 3.09
CA GLN A 15 -4.60 7.46 4.04
C GLN A 15 -3.08 7.55 3.79
N GLY A 16 -2.38 8.33 4.62
CA GLY A 16 -0.95 8.58 4.45
C GLY A 16 -0.08 7.32 4.45
N LEU A 17 -0.52 6.25 5.12
CA LEU A 17 0.14 4.96 5.06
C LEU A 17 0.13 4.38 3.63
N ASP A 18 -1.01 4.42 2.94
CA ASP A 18 -1.15 3.90 1.58
C ASP A 18 -0.46 4.82 0.55
N VAL A 19 -0.59 6.14 0.73
CA VAL A 19 -0.07 7.16 -0.21
C VAL A 19 1.47 7.25 -0.21
N ALA A 20 2.12 6.95 0.92
CA ALA A 20 3.56 7.16 1.04
C ALA A 20 4.28 6.01 1.76
N VAL A 21 3.87 5.67 2.99
CA VAL A 21 4.69 4.84 3.88
C VAL A 21 4.84 3.41 3.37
N PHE A 22 3.76 2.79 2.89
CA PHE A 22 3.79 1.40 2.42
C PHE A 22 4.61 1.21 1.15
N GLY A 23 4.72 2.23 0.30
CA GLY A 23 5.61 2.19 -0.87
C GLY A 23 7.06 2.03 -0.44
N VAL A 24 7.54 2.91 0.45
CA VAL A 24 8.91 2.87 0.99
C VAL A 24 9.15 1.58 1.77
N LEU A 25 8.18 1.17 2.60
CA LEU A 25 8.30 -0.05 3.40
C LEU A 25 8.42 -1.30 2.53
N LYS A 26 7.65 -1.43 1.43
CA LYS A 26 7.76 -2.56 0.50
C LYS A 26 9.14 -2.64 -0.15
N GLN A 27 9.71 -1.49 -0.49
CA GLN A 27 11.06 -1.42 -1.03
C GLN A 27 12.09 -1.87 0.01
N CYS A 28 12.11 -1.25 1.20
CA CYS A 28 13.04 -1.62 2.26
C CYS A 28 12.88 -3.09 2.68
N TRP A 29 11.64 -3.59 2.72
CA TRP A 29 11.36 -5.00 2.99
C TRP A 29 12.00 -5.94 1.97
N SER A 30 11.85 -5.62 0.68
CA SER A 30 12.45 -6.43 -0.39
C SER A 30 13.96 -6.46 -0.27
N GLU A 31 14.58 -5.31 0.00
CA GLU A 31 16.03 -5.20 0.17
C GLU A 31 16.55 -5.96 1.41
N GLU A 32 15.89 -5.84 2.56
CA GLU A 32 16.28 -6.56 3.78
C GLU A 32 16.05 -8.06 3.68
N ARG A 33 14.96 -8.48 3.02
CA ARG A 33 14.70 -9.89 2.70
C ARG A 33 15.83 -10.46 1.85
N ASP A 34 16.17 -9.79 0.75
CA ASP A 34 17.17 -10.27 -0.18
C ASP A 34 18.57 -10.25 0.46
N ARG A 35 18.84 -9.28 1.34
CA ARG A 35 20.06 -9.27 2.17
C ARG A 35 20.11 -10.47 3.10
N TRP A 36 19.04 -10.74 3.85
CA TRP A 36 18.98 -11.86 4.78
C TRP A 36 19.22 -13.20 4.07
N GLU A 37 18.57 -13.42 2.93
CA GLU A 37 18.74 -14.64 2.14
C GLU A 37 20.19 -14.79 1.64
N ARG A 38 20.83 -13.71 1.18
CA ARG A 38 22.23 -13.75 0.74
C ARG A 38 23.21 -14.00 1.89
N GLU A 39 23.01 -13.40 3.05
CA GLU A 39 23.95 -13.46 4.18
C GLU A 39 23.78 -14.73 5.04
N LYS A 40 22.55 -15.22 5.19
CA LYS A 40 22.22 -16.38 6.03
C LYS A 40 21.90 -17.65 5.25
N GLY A 41 21.57 -17.53 3.96
CA GLY A 41 21.08 -18.66 3.17
C GLY A 41 19.68 -19.14 3.60
N GLU A 42 18.96 -18.31 4.37
CA GLU A 42 17.66 -18.65 4.94
C GLU A 42 16.53 -17.88 4.25
N LYS A 43 15.41 -18.56 4.02
CA LYS A 43 14.17 -17.91 3.58
C LYS A 43 13.48 -17.22 4.76
N VAL A 44 12.54 -16.33 4.44
CA VAL A 44 11.64 -15.74 5.45
C VAL A 44 10.75 -16.83 6.04
N THR A 45 10.73 -16.92 7.36
CA THR A 45 9.91 -17.82 8.16
C THR A 45 9.21 -17.04 9.26
N LYS A 46 8.26 -17.67 9.95
CA LYS A 46 7.56 -17.03 11.07
C LYS A 46 8.51 -16.63 12.22
N SER A 47 9.59 -17.37 12.44
CA SER A 47 10.55 -17.11 13.52
C SER A 47 11.50 -15.95 13.21
N ASN A 48 11.91 -15.77 11.95
CA ASN A 48 12.84 -14.70 11.56
C ASN A 48 12.14 -13.45 10.97
N PHE A 49 10.83 -13.52 10.67
CA PHE A 49 10.07 -12.41 10.06
C PHE A 49 10.25 -11.08 10.80
N LEU A 50 10.11 -11.07 12.13
CA LEU A 50 10.19 -9.83 12.91
C LEU A 50 11.58 -9.20 12.89
N ALA A 51 12.64 -10.00 12.81
CA ALA A 51 14.00 -9.49 12.69
C ALA A 51 14.21 -8.75 11.36
N ILE A 52 13.78 -9.39 10.25
CA ILE A 52 13.90 -8.83 8.90
C ILE A 52 12.98 -7.60 8.75
N TYR A 53 11.73 -7.72 9.19
CA TYR A 53 10.75 -6.63 9.13
C TYR A 53 11.17 -5.45 10.01
N GLY A 54 11.73 -5.71 11.20
CA GLY A 54 12.21 -4.67 12.11
C GLY A 54 13.28 -3.79 11.46
N ALA A 55 14.24 -4.40 10.77
CA ALA A 55 15.25 -3.67 10.01
C ALA A 55 14.62 -2.80 8.91
N ALA A 56 13.70 -3.36 8.12
CA ALA A 56 12.99 -2.63 7.07
C ALA A 56 12.13 -1.49 7.64
N HIS A 57 11.47 -1.73 8.77
CA HIS A 57 10.60 -0.76 9.45
C HIS A 57 11.37 0.47 9.93
N ILE A 58 12.52 0.27 10.60
CA ILE A 58 13.37 1.38 11.05
C ILE A 58 13.85 2.22 9.87
N ARG A 59 14.19 1.58 8.74
CA ARG A 59 14.63 2.27 7.52
C ARG A 59 13.51 3.02 6.83
N ALA A 60 12.29 2.48 6.83
CA ALA A 60 11.16 3.05 6.08
C ALA A 60 10.40 4.15 6.86
N LEU A 61 10.16 3.96 8.16
CA LEU A 61 9.34 4.86 8.99
C LEU A 61 10.18 5.99 9.60
N THR A 62 10.87 6.72 8.73
CA THR A 62 11.62 7.91 9.14
C THR A 62 10.69 9.09 9.39
N SER A 63 11.16 10.10 10.14
CA SER A 63 10.43 11.36 10.33
C SER A 63 10.08 12.02 8.99
N GLU A 64 10.96 11.90 8.00
CA GLU A 64 10.74 12.45 6.66
C GLU A 64 9.61 11.73 5.93
N THR A 65 9.60 10.39 5.89
CA THR A 65 8.53 9.60 5.27
C THR A 65 7.18 9.93 5.90
N ILE A 66 7.14 9.99 7.23
CA ILE A 66 5.92 10.28 8.00
C ILE A 66 5.42 11.71 7.70
N LYS A 67 6.29 12.71 7.76
CA LYS A 67 5.93 14.10 7.44
C LYS A 67 5.49 14.25 5.98
N SER A 68 6.14 13.54 5.06
CA SER A 68 5.73 13.53 3.65
C SER A 68 4.35 12.91 3.48
N ALA A 69 3.99 11.88 4.25
CA ALA A 69 2.66 11.28 4.19
C ALA A 69 1.58 12.31 4.55
N PHE A 70 1.76 13.05 5.65
CA PHE A 70 0.82 14.11 6.05
C PHE A 70 0.73 15.26 5.04
N ARG A 71 1.85 15.65 4.43
CA ARG A 71 1.87 16.70 3.42
C ARG A 71 1.16 16.26 2.14
N LYS A 72 1.38 15.02 1.70
CA LYS A 72 0.78 14.45 0.48
C LYS A 72 -0.72 14.20 0.61
N THR A 73 -1.25 14.02 1.82
CA THR A 73 -2.69 13.89 2.04
C THR A 73 -3.36 15.23 2.34
N GLY A 74 -2.60 16.33 2.35
CA GLY A 74 -3.11 17.66 2.70
C GLY A 74 -3.56 17.80 4.15
N VAL A 75 -3.22 16.84 5.02
CA VAL A 75 -3.60 16.87 6.44
C VAL A 75 -2.72 17.84 7.22
N TRP A 76 -1.41 17.82 6.97
CA TRP A 76 -0.49 18.75 7.63
C TRP A 76 0.70 19.16 6.74
N PRO A 77 0.88 20.48 6.48
CA PRO A 77 -0.06 21.56 6.78
C PRO A 77 -1.41 21.32 6.10
N PHE A 78 -2.51 21.77 6.73
CA PHE A 78 -3.84 21.58 6.16
C PHE A 78 -3.94 22.30 4.81
N ASN A 79 -4.16 21.54 3.75
CA ASN A 79 -4.27 22.05 2.39
C ASN A 79 -5.30 21.24 1.59
N PRO A 80 -6.54 21.75 1.45
CA PRO A 80 -7.60 21.04 0.73
C PRO A 80 -7.35 20.95 -0.78
N LYS A 81 -6.39 21.72 -1.32
CA LYS A 81 -6.06 21.71 -2.76
C LYS A 81 -5.17 20.54 -3.18
N VAL A 82 -4.67 19.75 -2.23
CA VAL A 82 -3.82 18.59 -2.53
C VAL A 82 -4.63 17.46 -3.17
N VAL A 83 -5.93 17.39 -2.86
CA VAL A 83 -6.86 16.43 -3.44
C VAL A 83 -7.74 17.15 -4.45
N THR A 84 -7.67 16.73 -5.71
CA THR A 84 -8.49 17.30 -6.79
C THR A 84 -9.74 16.46 -7.03
N ASP A 85 -10.72 17.04 -7.72
CA ASP A 85 -11.95 16.34 -8.10
C ASP A 85 -11.65 15.15 -9.02
N GLU A 86 -10.60 15.21 -9.86
CA GLU A 86 -10.21 14.07 -10.68
C GLU A 86 -9.68 12.90 -9.85
N MET A 87 -8.99 13.17 -8.73
CA MET A 87 -8.52 12.10 -7.84
C MET A 87 -9.68 11.39 -7.16
N LEU A 88 -10.78 12.11 -6.89
CA LEU A 88 -12.01 11.57 -6.30
C LEU A 88 -12.95 10.96 -7.33
N ALA A 89 -12.65 11.09 -8.62
CA ALA A 89 -13.48 10.52 -9.68
C ALA A 89 -13.46 8.98 -9.59
N PRO A 90 -14.60 8.31 -9.88
CA PRO A 90 -14.65 6.86 -9.95
C PRO A 90 -13.61 6.32 -10.94
N ALA A 91 -13.06 5.14 -10.63
CA ALA A 91 -12.20 4.43 -11.56
C ALA A 91 -12.94 4.20 -12.89
N ARG A 92 -12.25 4.41 -14.01
CA ARG A 92 -12.80 4.09 -15.33
C ARG A 92 -12.97 2.58 -15.45
N GLU A 93 -14.14 2.14 -15.88
CA GLU A 93 -14.36 0.75 -16.25
C GLU A 93 -13.53 0.43 -17.50
N SER A 94 -12.32 -0.10 -17.30
CA SER A 94 -11.46 -0.57 -18.38
C SER A 94 -11.72 -2.04 -18.74
N SER A 95 -12.52 -2.74 -17.94
CA SER A 95 -12.79 -4.18 -18.07
C SER A 95 -14.30 -4.43 -18.14
N ASN A 96 -14.86 -4.31 -19.35
CA ASN A 96 -16.27 -4.65 -19.60
C ASN A 96 -16.46 -6.14 -19.97
N GLN A 97 -15.38 -6.93 -19.96
CA GLN A 97 -15.42 -8.36 -20.25
C GLN A 97 -14.63 -9.12 -19.18
N GLY A 98 -15.33 -9.96 -18.42
CA GLY A 98 -14.68 -10.89 -17.51
C GLY A 98 -13.98 -11.98 -18.31
N HIS A 99 -12.65 -11.95 -18.37
CA HIS A 99 -11.88 -13.08 -18.86
C HIS A 99 -11.70 -14.07 -17.70
N LEU A 100 -12.48 -15.14 -17.71
CA LEU A 100 -12.23 -16.26 -16.81
C LEU A 100 -11.02 -17.03 -17.33
N PRO A 101 -10.03 -17.36 -16.47
CA PRO A 101 -8.88 -18.17 -16.87
C PRO A 101 -9.31 -19.58 -17.34
N ILE A 102 -10.52 -20.01 -16.97
CA ILE A 102 -11.13 -21.27 -17.38
C ILE A 102 -12.59 -20.98 -17.75
N THR A 103 -12.99 -21.30 -18.97
CA THR A 103 -14.41 -21.31 -19.37
C THR A 103 -15.14 -22.36 -18.54
N PRO A 104 -16.18 -21.98 -17.77
CA PRO A 104 -16.95 -22.94 -16.99
C PRO A 104 -17.64 -23.92 -17.95
N GLU A 105 -17.61 -25.20 -17.60
CA GLU A 105 -18.31 -26.23 -18.37
C GLU A 105 -19.82 -25.96 -18.33
N SER A 106 -20.48 -26.08 -19.50
CA SER A 106 -21.92 -25.86 -19.59
C SER A 106 -22.62 -26.78 -18.59
N PRO A 107 -23.59 -26.29 -17.81
CA PRO A 107 -24.36 -27.15 -16.92
C PRO A 107 -25.00 -28.25 -17.76
N VAL A 108 -24.73 -29.50 -17.36
CA VAL A 108 -25.31 -30.70 -17.96
C VAL A 108 -26.83 -30.52 -17.94
N ARG A 109 -27.47 -30.50 -19.11
CA ARG A 109 -28.92 -30.56 -19.20
C ARG A 109 -29.34 -31.92 -18.65
N ALA A 110 -30.12 -31.91 -17.57
CA ALA A 110 -30.82 -33.07 -17.04
C ALA A 110 -31.85 -33.61 -18.04
#